data_AF-A0A7Y4QD67-F1
#
_entry.id   AF-A0A7Y4QD67-F1
#
_cell.length_a   1.000
_cell.length_b   1.000
_cell.length_c   1.000
_cell.angle_alpha   90.00
_cell.angle_beta   90.00
_cell.angle_gamma   90.00
#
_symmetry.space_group_name_H-M   'P 1'
#
loop_
_entity.id
_entity.type
_entity.pdbx_description
1 polymer ?
#
loop_
_entity_poly.entity_id
_entity_poly.type
_entity_poly.pdbx_seq_one_letter_code
_entity_poly.pdbx_strand_id
1 'polypeptide(L)'
;MRQHTAIALLLLYLLVNTQLQEIVRIPVLLEHFSEHKQKSQDINFIGFIVLHYFSGDIKDSDYQRDQQLPFRGTHCEEVSISIAIPTDSFEETLPVISYTMAKVGLYVSPFNSSLYQFTIWQPPRA
;
A
#
# COMPACT_ATOMS: atom_id res chain seq x y z
N MET A 1 -3.72 7.27 38.30
CA MET A 1 -5.12 7.24 37.82
C MET A 1 -5.23 7.51 36.31
N ARG A 2 -4.77 8.66 35.78
CA ARG A 2 -4.86 8.98 34.33
C ARG A 2 -4.25 7.92 33.40
N GLN A 3 -3.16 7.25 33.80
CA GLN A 3 -2.52 6.21 32.99
C GLN A 3 -3.34 4.94 32.91
N HIS A 4 -3.87 4.44 34.04
CA HIS A 4 -4.73 3.24 34.04
C HIS A 4 -6.02 3.47 33.26
N THR A 5 -6.61 4.66 33.35
CA THR A 5 -7.79 5.00 32.55
C THR A 5 -7.45 5.04 31.06
N ALA A 6 -6.30 5.60 30.67
CA ALA A 6 -5.86 5.60 29.27
C ALA A 6 -5.60 4.18 28.75
N ILE A 7 -4.95 3.33 29.55
CA ILE A 7 -4.70 1.92 29.20
C ILE A 7 -6.02 1.16 29.06
N ALA A 8 -6.97 1.35 29.98
CA ALA A 8 -8.28 0.70 29.90
C ALA A 8 -9.05 1.12 28.65
N LEU A 9 -9.05 2.42 28.31
CA LEU A 9 -9.67 2.92 27.09
C LEU A 9 -8.98 2.39 25.83
N LEU A 10 -7.64 2.28 25.84
CA LEU A 10 -6.89 1.70 24.72
C LEU A 10 -7.22 0.21 24.54
N LEU A 11 -7.28 -0.56 25.62
CA LEU A 11 -7.64 -1.98 25.57
C LEU A 11 -9.07 -2.16 25.06
N LEU A 12 -10.01 -1.33 25.53
CA LEU A 12 -11.38 -1.34 25.04
C LEU A 12 -11.44 -1.00 23.54
N TYR A 13 -10.71 0.03 23.11
CA TYR A 13 -10.61 0.40 21.71
C TYR A 13 -10.08 -0.75 20.86
N LEU A 14 -8.99 -1.41 21.30
CA LEU A 14 -8.40 -2.55 20.61
C LEU A 14 -9.36 -3.74 20.55
N LEU A 15 -10.07 -4.05 21.63
CA LEU A 15 -11.04 -5.15 21.64
C LEU A 15 -12.20 -4.93 20.68
N VAL A 16 -12.67 -3.68 20.54
CA VAL A 16 -13.84 -3.34 19.70
C VAL A 16 -13.46 -3.13 18.24
N ASN A 17 -12.28 -2.58 17.95
CA ASN A 17 -11.88 -2.19 16.58
C ASN A 17 -10.93 -3.19 15.93
N THR A 18 -10.65 -4.31 16.59
CA THR A 18 -9.80 -5.37 16.02
C THR A 18 -10.41 -6.74 16.32
N GLN A 19 -9.87 -7.77 15.68
CA GLN A 19 -10.28 -9.16 15.91
C GLN A 19 -9.80 -9.73 17.27
N LEU A 20 -9.23 -8.92 18.17
CA LEU A 20 -8.81 -9.40 19.50
C LEU A 20 -9.97 -9.94 20.35
N GLN A 21 -11.22 -9.57 20.06
CA GLN A 21 -12.39 -10.18 20.70
C GLN A 21 -12.51 -11.70 20.46
N GLU A 22 -11.94 -12.21 19.37
CA GLU A 22 -11.92 -13.65 19.06
C GLU A 22 -11.11 -14.47 20.08
N ILE A 23 -10.22 -13.84 20.85
CA ILE A 23 -9.47 -14.48 21.95
C ILE A 23 -10.42 -15.12 22.97
N VAL A 24 -11.62 -14.56 23.16
CA VAL A 24 -12.65 -15.10 24.07
C VAL A 24 -13.12 -16.49 23.62
N ARG A 25 -12.95 -16.86 22.35
CA ARG A 25 -13.31 -18.18 21.79
C ARG A 25 -12.18 -19.21 21.86
N ILE A 26 -11.01 -18.87 22.41
CA ILE A 26 -9.92 -19.84 22.62
C ILE A 26 -10.36 -21.08 23.41
N PRO A 27 -11.21 -21.00 24.46
CA PRO A 27 -11.70 -22.18 25.16
C PRO A 27 -12.43 -23.17 24.23
N VAL A 28 -13.22 -22.66 23.27
CA VAL A 28 -13.93 -23.49 22.27
C VAL A 28 -12.95 -24.25 21.38
N LEU A 29 -11.85 -23.58 20.98
CA LEU A 29 -10.78 -24.21 20.20
C LEU A 29 -10.13 -25.37 20.96
N LEU A 30 -9.86 -25.18 22.26
CA LEU A 30 -9.24 -26.22 23.10
C LEU A 30 -10.20 -27.39 23.35
N GLU A 31 -11.48 -27.12 23.54
CA GLU A 31 -12.52 -28.15 23.67
C GLU A 31 -12.61 -28.98 22.39
N HIS A 32 -12.72 -28.33 21.23
CA HIS A 32 -12.79 -29.03 19.95
C HIS A 32 -11.51 -29.83 19.64
N PHE A 33 -10.32 -29.31 20.00
CA PHE A 33 -9.08 -30.08 19.92
C PHE A 33 -9.13 -31.35 20.80
N SER A 34 -9.68 -31.24 22.01
CA SER A 34 -9.86 -32.38 22.91
C SER A 34 -10.81 -33.43 22.32
N GLU A 35 -11.90 -33.00 21.66
CA GLU A 35 -12.82 -33.90 20.96
C GLU A 35 -12.11 -34.71 19.86
N HIS A 36 -11.29 -34.08 19.01
CA HIS A 36 -10.51 -34.79 17.99
C HIS A 36 -9.51 -35.78 18.60
N LYS A 37 -8.87 -35.39 19.71
CA LYS A 37 -7.93 -36.25 20.43
C LYS A 37 -8.63 -37.49 21.04
N GLN A 38 -9.89 -37.35 21.44
CA GLN A 38 -10.70 -38.46 21.97
C GLN A 38 -11.28 -39.35 20.86
N LYS A 39 -11.67 -38.77 19.71
CA LYS A 39 -12.39 -39.45 18.63
C LYS A 39 -11.54 -40.33 17.71
N SER A 40 -10.25 -40.55 17.97
CA SER A 40 -9.32 -41.44 17.22
C SER A 40 -8.37 -40.75 16.25
N GLN A 41 -8.26 -39.41 16.25
CA GLN A 41 -7.25 -38.73 15.45
C GLN A 41 -6.00 -38.55 16.32
N ASP A 42 -4.89 -39.23 15.97
CA ASP A 42 -3.54 -39.01 16.52
C ASP A 42 -2.98 -37.63 16.09
N ILE A 43 -3.86 -36.63 16.10
CA ILE A 43 -3.62 -35.28 15.64
C ILE A 43 -2.99 -34.51 16.80
N ASN A 44 -1.80 -33.97 16.54
CA ASN A 44 -1.22 -32.99 17.44
C ASN A 44 -1.89 -31.62 17.23
N PHE A 45 -1.65 -30.70 18.15
CA PHE A 45 -2.28 -29.38 18.12
C PHE A 45 -2.00 -28.62 16.81
N ILE A 46 -0.77 -28.70 16.29
CA ILE A 46 -0.40 -28.05 15.02
C ILE A 46 -1.18 -28.66 13.84
N GLY A 47 -1.30 -29.99 13.81
CA GLY A 47 -2.09 -30.69 12.80
C GLY A 47 -3.55 -30.28 12.82
N PHE A 48 -4.12 -30.08 14.01
CA PHE A 48 -5.48 -29.59 14.18
C PHE A 48 -5.65 -28.16 13.62
N ILE A 49 -4.69 -27.27 13.88
CA ILE A 49 -4.69 -25.92 13.30
C ILE A 49 -4.57 -25.98 11.76
N VAL A 50 -3.67 -26.81 11.23
CA VAL A 50 -3.54 -26.97 9.77
C VAL A 50 -4.83 -27.49 9.15
N LEU A 51 -5.44 -28.49 9.78
CA LEU A 51 -6.70 -29.07 9.32
C LEU A 51 -7.79 -28.00 9.20
N HIS A 52 -8.00 -27.21 10.26
CA HIS A 52 -9.16 -26.30 10.35
C HIS A 52 -8.94 -24.91 9.75
N TYR A 53 -7.70 -24.45 9.59
CA TYR A 53 -7.41 -23.11 9.07
C TYR A 53 -6.74 -23.09 7.69
N PHE A 54 -6.15 -24.22 7.25
CA PHE A 54 -5.35 -24.26 6.01
C PHE A 54 -5.83 -25.30 5.00
N SER A 55 -6.79 -26.18 5.34
CA SER A 55 -7.30 -27.22 4.44
C SER A 55 -8.52 -26.79 3.60
N GLY A 56 -8.96 -25.54 3.75
CA GLY A 56 -10.14 -24.99 3.07
C GLY A 56 -11.47 -25.37 3.72
N ASP A 57 -12.55 -24.76 3.25
CA ASP A 57 -13.89 -24.98 3.78
C ASP A 57 -14.54 -26.23 3.19
N ILE A 58 -14.38 -27.35 3.90
CA ILE A 58 -15.08 -28.59 3.61
C ILE A 58 -16.39 -28.57 4.41
N LYS A 59 -17.55 -28.64 3.74
CA LYS A 59 -18.84 -28.81 4.40
C LYS A 59 -19.04 -30.27 4.76
N ASP A 60 -18.56 -30.66 5.94
CA ASP A 60 -18.76 -31.98 6.53
C ASP A 60 -19.69 -31.92 7.76
N SER A 61 -19.73 -32.99 8.54
CA SER A 61 -20.53 -33.07 9.77
C SER A 61 -20.08 -32.10 10.87
N ASP A 62 -18.82 -31.67 10.85
CA ASP A 62 -18.24 -30.78 11.87
C ASP A 62 -18.35 -29.30 11.46
N TYR A 63 -18.75 -29.00 10.22
CA TYR A 63 -18.88 -27.64 9.66
C TYR A 63 -19.56 -26.59 10.55
N GLN A 64 -20.60 -26.95 11.32
CA GLN A 64 -21.25 -25.99 12.25
C GLN A 64 -20.42 -25.72 13.51
N ARG A 65 -19.67 -26.71 13.97
CA ARG A 65 -18.79 -26.62 15.15
C ARG A 65 -17.52 -25.89 14.80
N ASP A 66 -16.98 -26.21 13.65
CA ASP A 66 -15.95 -25.52 12.89
C ASP A 66 -16.13 -24.00 12.85
N GLN A 67 -17.33 -23.52 12.48
CA GLN A 67 -17.66 -22.08 12.43
C GLN A 67 -17.56 -21.35 13.78
N GLN A 68 -17.52 -22.07 14.90
CA GLN A 68 -17.39 -21.49 16.23
C GLN A 68 -15.93 -21.25 16.62
N LEU A 69 -14.97 -21.74 15.82
CA LEU A 69 -13.56 -21.53 16.05
C LEU A 69 -13.19 -20.04 15.91
N PRO A 70 -12.27 -19.56 16.75
CA PRO A 70 -11.80 -18.19 16.68
C PRO A 70 -11.20 -17.89 15.30
N PHE A 71 -11.39 -16.68 14.79
CA PHE A 71 -10.80 -16.22 13.51
C PHE A 71 -11.21 -17.03 12.26
N ARG A 72 -12.24 -17.89 12.33
CA ARG A 72 -12.73 -18.62 11.15
C ARG A 72 -13.75 -17.84 10.32
N GLY A 73 -14.50 -16.94 10.94
CA GLY A 73 -15.46 -16.09 10.24
C GLY A 73 -14.77 -15.04 9.35
N THR A 74 -15.33 -14.77 8.17
CA THR A 74 -14.88 -13.71 7.25
C THR A 74 -15.19 -12.29 7.75
N HIS A 75 -15.35 -12.08 9.05
CA HIS A 75 -15.55 -10.77 9.65
C HIS A 75 -14.18 -10.06 9.74
N CYS A 76 -13.57 -9.81 8.58
CA CYS A 76 -12.74 -8.62 8.44
C CYS A 76 -13.72 -7.46 8.45
N GLU A 77 -13.93 -6.86 9.61
CA GLU A 77 -14.52 -5.52 9.65
C GLU A 77 -13.57 -4.62 8.86
N GLU A 78 -13.98 -4.25 7.64
CA GLU A 78 -13.23 -3.32 6.80
C GLU A 78 -13.10 -2.00 7.57
N VAL A 79 -11.94 -1.78 8.20
CA VAL A 79 -11.60 -0.49 8.78
C VAL A 79 -11.39 0.49 7.64
N SER A 80 -12.46 1.13 7.20
CA SER A 80 -12.42 2.20 6.20
C SER A 80 -11.92 3.49 6.85
N ILE A 81 -10.61 3.74 6.78
CA ILE A 81 -10.00 4.98 7.24
C ILE A 81 -10.18 6.04 6.15
N SER A 82 -11.15 6.94 6.31
CA SER A 82 -11.31 8.11 5.44
C SER A 82 -10.41 9.25 5.93
N ILE A 83 -9.33 9.53 5.20
CA ILE A 83 -8.46 10.69 5.45
C ILE A 83 -9.00 11.87 4.66
N ALA A 84 -9.53 12.88 5.36
CA ALA A 84 -9.87 14.16 4.73
C ALA A 84 -8.58 14.97 4.55
N ILE A 85 -8.12 15.12 3.30
CA ILE A 85 -7.00 16.01 2.97
C ILE A 85 -7.57 17.42 2.82
N PRO A 86 -7.17 18.40 3.66
CA PRO A 86 -7.57 19.78 3.45
C PRO A 86 -6.95 20.29 2.14
N THR A 87 -7.80 20.59 1.16
CA THR A 87 -7.40 21.30 -0.06
C THR A 87 -7.28 22.78 0.26
N ASP A 88 -6.11 23.20 0.75
CA ASP A 88 -5.73 24.60 0.66
C ASP A 88 -5.40 24.89 -0.81
N SER A 89 -6.20 25.75 -1.44
CA SER A 89 -5.95 26.22 -2.81
C SER A 89 -4.66 27.05 -2.81
N PHE A 90 -3.57 26.44 -3.25
CA PHE A 90 -2.30 27.12 -3.46
C PHE A 90 -2.37 27.97 -4.74
N GLU A 91 -2.59 29.28 -4.61
CA GLU A 91 -2.44 30.23 -5.71
C GLU A 91 -0.97 30.65 -5.83
N GLU A 92 -0.21 29.97 -6.67
CA GLU A 92 1.17 30.33 -6.98
C GLU A 92 1.18 31.48 -8.01
N THR A 93 1.53 32.69 -7.58
CA THR A 93 1.70 33.83 -8.49
C THR A 93 3.12 33.81 -9.07
N LEU A 94 3.25 33.43 -10.34
CA LEU A 94 4.54 33.46 -11.04
C LEU A 94 5.01 34.91 -11.26
N PRO A 95 6.30 35.22 -11.05
CA PRO A 95 6.82 36.56 -11.31
C PRO A 95 6.90 36.84 -12.81
N VAL A 96 6.36 37.98 -13.24
CA VAL A 96 6.44 38.43 -14.63
C VAL A 96 7.86 38.92 -14.91
N ILE A 97 8.59 38.22 -15.77
CA ILE A 97 9.93 38.62 -16.22
C ILE A 97 9.77 39.63 -17.36
N SER A 98 10.19 40.87 -17.14
CA SER A 98 10.30 41.89 -18.19
C SER A 98 11.73 41.90 -18.75
N TYR A 99 11.86 41.87 -20.08
CA TYR A 99 13.14 42.07 -20.77
C TYR A 99 13.06 43.29 -21.67
N THR A 100 14.18 44.02 -21.79
CA THR A 100 14.34 45.13 -22.72
C THR A 100 15.15 44.65 -23.91
N MET A 101 14.58 44.72 -25.12
CA MET A 101 15.30 44.37 -26.35
C MET A 101 16.34 45.45 -26.66
N ALA A 102 17.63 45.11 -26.58
CA ALA A 102 18.69 45.96 -27.09
C ALA A 102 18.71 45.86 -28.63
N LYS A 103 18.58 47.00 -29.33
CA LYS A 103 18.76 47.04 -30.79
C LYS A 103 20.22 46.80 -31.14
N VAL A 104 20.53 45.60 -31.63
CA VAL A 104 21.83 45.26 -32.20
C VAL A 104 21.86 45.74 -33.66
N GLY A 105 22.78 46.65 -33.98
CA GLY A 105 23.02 47.06 -35.36
C GLY A 105 23.78 45.96 -36.12
N LEU A 106 23.14 45.31 -37.09
CA LEU A 106 23.78 44.30 -37.92
C LEU A 106 24.47 44.95 -39.11
N TYR A 107 25.79 44.76 -39.23
CA TYR A 107 26.57 45.15 -40.40
C TYR A 107 26.39 44.11 -41.51
N VAL A 108 25.79 44.51 -42.64
CA VAL A 108 25.60 43.66 -43.81
C VAL A 108 26.67 44.03 -44.85
N SER A 109 27.64 43.15 -45.05
CA SER A 109 28.65 43.29 -46.12
C SER A 109 28.05 42.89 -47.48
N PRO A 110 28.29 43.63 -48.57
CA PRO A 110 27.87 43.21 -49.91
C PRO A 110 28.73 42.02 -50.37
N PHE A 111 28.10 40.84 -50.45
CA PHE A 111 28.73 39.60 -50.88
C PHE A 111 28.99 39.63 -52.40
N ASN A 112 30.26 39.77 -52.82
CA ASN A 112 30.67 39.66 -54.23
C ASN A 112 31.08 38.22 -54.55
N SER A 113 30.20 37.48 -55.21
CA SER A 113 30.36 36.06 -55.54
C SER A 113 31.50 35.75 -56.51
N SER A 114 31.96 36.72 -57.30
CA SER A 114 32.99 36.53 -58.34
C SER A 114 34.38 36.21 -57.80
N LEU A 115 34.70 36.61 -56.56
CA LEU A 115 36.01 36.37 -55.95
C LEU A 115 36.23 34.92 -55.48
N TYR A 116 35.16 34.12 -55.39
CA TYR A 116 35.19 32.77 -54.81
C TYR A 116 34.97 31.65 -55.84
N GLN A 117 34.80 31.98 -57.13
CA GLN A 117 34.38 30.99 -58.14
C GLN A 117 35.50 30.04 -58.61
N PHE A 118 36.78 30.31 -58.34
CA PHE A 118 37.88 29.52 -58.89
C PHE A 118 38.91 29.01 -57.86
N THR A 119 38.64 29.18 -56.56
CA THR A 119 39.56 28.80 -55.47
C THR A 119 39.19 27.49 -54.77
N ILE A 120 38.01 26.93 -55.03
CA ILE A 120 37.47 25.77 -54.28
C ILE A 120 38.04 24.43 -54.80
N TRP A 121 38.46 24.36 -56.07
CA TRP A 121 38.87 23.10 -56.72
C TRP A 121 40.30 23.11 -57.25
N GLN A 122 41.27 23.63 -56.48
CA GLN A 122 42.69 23.50 -56.84
C GLN A 122 43.29 22.26 -56.17
N PRO A 123 43.92 21.35 -56.94
CA PRO A 123 44.62 20.21 -56.35
C PRO A 123 45.87 20.67 -55.55
N PRO A 124 46.41 19.80 -54.67
CA PRO A 124 47.60 20.13 -53.87
C PRO A 124 48.78 20.51 -54.78
N ARG A 125 49.40 21.65 -54.51
CA ARG A 125 50.68 22.04 -55.13
C ARG A 125 51.80 21.40 -54.33
N ALA A 126 52.75 20.76 -55.02
CA ALA A 126 53.95 20.17 -54.41
C ALA A 126 54.90 21.24 -53.86
#